data_AF-A0A1B0CT23-F1
#
_entry.id   AF-A0A1B0CT23-F1
#
_cell.length_a   1.000
_cell.length_b   1.000
_cell.length_c   1.000
_cell.angle_alpha   90.00
_cell.angle_beta   90.00
_cell.angle_gamma   90.00
#
_symmetry.space_group_name_H-M   'P 1'
#
loop_
_entity.id
_entity.type
_entity.pdbx_description
1 polymer ?
#
loop_
_entity_poly.entity_id
_entity_poly.type
_entity_poly.pdbx_seq_one_letter_code
_entity_poly.pdbx_strand_id
1 'polypeptide(L)'
;MEALPEEGPRITGGRPRYQIGDIVRVNCTSGRSKPAAHLNWFINGHQAEHSFMRKYDNIVTGREGLETSILGLEFRVRVKHFRNGDMKLKCLATIEDVYWRTNEESVEGDKPQKAPVLESRETVPPSNSRADRVQAGSNSSQKLHPDHLSLLWIIAMTCFVSFHPMLPSHRVTPLR
;
A
#
# COMPACT_ATOMS: atom_id res chain seq x y z
N MET A 1 21.12 -19.17 -0.84
CA MET A 1 21.50 -18.05 -1.72
C MET A 1 20.29 -17.73 -2.57
N GLU A 2 19.79 -16.52 -2.43
CA GLU A 2 18.67 -16.00 -3.21
C GLU A 2 19.22 -15.20 -4.38
N ALA A 3 18.55 -15.28 -5.52
CA ALA A 3 18.95 -14.56 -6.72
C ALA A 3 17.71 -14.14 -7.50
N LEU A 4 17.66 -12.86 -7.84
CA LEU A 4 16.62 -12.30 -8.69
C LEU A 4 17.02 -12.46 -10.17
N PRO A 5 16.05 -12.64 -11.06
CA PRO A 5 16.31 -12.72 -12.49
C PRO A 5 16.71 -11.34 -13.01
N GLU A 6 17.68 -11.31 -13.93
CA GLU A 6 18.16 -10.08 -14.58
C GLU A 6 17.11 -9.48 -15.53
N GLU A 7 16.32 -10.35 -16.18
CA GLU A 7 15.28 -9.95 -17.13
C GLU A 7 13.91 -10.54 -16.75
N GLY A 8 12.85 -9.89 -17.25
CA GLY A 8 11.49 -10.42 -17.16
C GLY A 8 11.28 -11.70 -17.98
N PRO A 9 10.14 -12.39 -17.77
CA PRO A 9 9.85 -13.62 -18.49
C PRO A 9 9.65 -13.37 -19.99
N ARG A 10 10.10 -14.33 -20.80
CA ARG A 10 10.02 -14.26 -22.26
C ARG A 10 8.96 -15.22 -22.80
N ILE A 11 8.11 -14.72 -23.69
CA ILE A 11 7.10 -15.52 -24.40
C ILE A 11 7.65 -15.96 -25.76
N THR A 12 7.50 -17.24 -26.09
CA THR A 12 7.97 -17.85 -27.34
C THR A 12 6.91 -18.76 -27.96
N GLY A 13 7.05 -19.07 -29.26
CA GLY A 13 6.11 -19.93 -30.00
C GLY A 13 4.84 -19.23 -30.52
N GLY A 14 4.69 -17.94 -30.24
CA GLY A 14 3.55 -17.14 -30.70
C GLY A 14 3.58 -16.84 -32.19
N ARG A 15 2.39 -16.68 -32.78
CA ARG A 15 2.20 -16.17 -34.15
C ARG A 15 1.79 -14.69 -34.12
N PRO A 16 2.14 -13.89 -35.14
CA PRO A 16 1.74 -12.49 -35.22
C PRO A 16 0.22 -12.30 -35.40
N ARG A 17 -0.48 -13.32 -35.93
CA ARG A 17 -1.93 -13.31 -36.14
C ARG A 17 -2.52 -14.69 -35.84
N TYR A 18 -3.72 -14.70 -35.28
CA TYR A 18 -4.51 -15.89 -35.00
C TYR A 18 -5.94 -15.68 -35.52
N GLN A 19 -6.56 -16.76 -35.99
CA GLN A 19 -7.96 -16.78 -36.40
C GLN A 19 -8.80 -17.62 -35.43
N ILE A 20 -10.12 -17.45 -35.47
CA ILE A 20 -11.04 -18.30 -34.72
C ILE A 20 -10.86 -19.75 -35.16
N GLY A 21 -10.73 -20.66 -34.20
CA GLY A 21 -10.50 -22.08 -34.45
C GLY A 21 -9.03 -22.49 -34.43
N ASP A 22 -8.09 -21.54 -34.50
CA ASP A 22 -6.66 -21.81 -34.35
C ASP A 22 -6.33 -22.38 -32.98
N ILE A 23 -5.22 -23.11 -32.90
CA ILE A 23 -4.59 -23.48 -31.64
C ILE A 23 -3.46 -22.51 -31.34
N VAL A 24 -3.55 -21.84 -30.18
CA VAL A 24 -2.43 -21.14 -29.56
C VAL A 24 -1.62 -22.17 -28.78
N ARG A 25 -0.31 -22.21 -28.99
CA ARG A 25 0.64 -23.01 -28.22
C ARG A 25 1.90 -22.18 -28.03
N VAL A 26 2.05 -21.58 -26.85
CA VAL A 26 3.15 -20.67 -26.52
C VAL A 26 3.76 -21.05 -25.19
N ASN A 27 5.03 -20.74 -25.00
CA ASN A 27 5.76 -20.97 -23.75
C ASN A 27 6.20 -19.65 -23.14
N CYS A 28 6.04 -19.54 -21.84
CA CYS A 28 6.66 -18.49 -21.04
C CYS A 28 7.84 -19.09 -20.28
N THR A 29 9.01 -18.47 -20.40
CA THR A 29 10.24 -18.90 -19.74
C THR A 29 10.71 -17.77 -18.82
N SER A 30 10.92 -18.06 -17.54
CA SER A 30 11.46 -17.08 -16.59
C SER A 30 12.95 -16.82 -16.82
N GLY A 31 13.47 -15.73 -16.24
CA GLY A 31 14.90 -15.63 -15.98
C GLY A 31 15.35 -16.64 -14.92
N ARG A 32 16.67 -16.87 -14.84
CA ARG A 32 17.30 -17.72 -13.83
C ARG A 32 17.17 -17.05 -12.46
N SER A 33 16.65 -17.75 -11.47
CA SER A 33 16.39 -17.20 -10.13
C SER A 33 16.48 -18.29 -9.06
N LYS A 34 16.50 -17.89 -7.78
CA LYS A 34 16.41 -18.83 -6.66
C LYS A 34 15.63 -18.20 -5.50
N PRO A 35 14.49 -18.77 -5.09
CA PRO A 35 13.83 -19.95 -5.68
C PRO A 35 13.31 -19.70 -7.10
N ALA A 36 12.91 -20.76 -7.81
CA ALA A 36 12.26 -20.66 -9.11
C ALA A 36 11.07 -19.69 -9.10
N ALA A 37 10.98 -18.85 -10.13
CA ALA A 37 9.85 -17.95 -10.30
C ALA A 37 8.55 -18.72 -10.57
N HIS A 38 7.47 -18.31 -9.92
CA HIS A 38 6.13 -18.77 -10.22
C HIS A 38 5.58 -18.04 -11.45
N LEU A 39 5.08 -18.78 -12.44
CA LEU A 39 4.58 -18.22 -13.69
C LEU A 39 3.05 -18.23 -13.75
N ASN A 40 2.47 -17.16 -14.28
CA ASN A 40 1.03 -17.03 -14.48
C ASN A 40 0.72 -16.46 -15.87
N TRP A 41 -0.32 -16.98 -16.51
CA TRP A 41 -0.80 -16.52 -17.81
C TRP A 41 -2.07 -15.68 -17.70
N PHE A 42 -2.14 -14.63 -18.51
CA PHE A 42 -3.29 -13.75 -18.64
C PHE A 42 -3.67 -13.58 -20.12
N ILE A 43 -4.97 -13.65 -20.41
CA ILE A 43 -5.54 -13.36 -21.72
C ILE A 43 -6.40 -12.10 -21.57
N ASN A 44 -6.05 -11.04 -22.30
CA ASN A 44 -6.70 -9.73 -22.22
C ASN A 44 -6.80 -9.20 -20.77
N GLY A 45 -5.74 -9.37 -20.00
CA GLY A 45 -5.64 -8.90 -18.61
C GLY A 45 -6.37 -9.77 -17.57
N HIS A 46 -7.05 -10.84 -18.00
CA HIS A 46 -7.75 -11.77 -17.10
C HIS A 46 -6.90 -13.04 -16.95
N GLN A 47 -6.84 -13.61 -15.75
CA GLN A 47 -6.09 -14.84 -15.53
C GLN A 47 -6.66 -15.95 -16.42
N ALA A 48 -5.78 -16.64 -17.13
CA ALA A 48 -6.18 -17.71 -18.04
C ALA A 48 -6.61 -18.95 -17.24
N GLU A 49 -7.51 -19.73 -17.82
CA GLU A 49 -8.04 -20.94 -17.18
C GLU A 49 -6.92 -21.97 -16.93
N HIS A 50 -6.89 -22.60 -15.75
CA HIS A 50 -5.88 -23.61 -15.41
C HIS A 50 -5.85 -24.79 -16.40
N SER A 51 -6.98 -25.09 -17.05
CA SER A 51 -7.10 -26.11 -18.10
C SER A 51 -6.25 -25.83 -19.33
N PHE A 52 -5.87 -24.57 -19.57
CA PHE A 52 -5.01 -24.17 -20.68
C PHE A 52 -3.52 -24.30 -20.37
N MET A 53 -3.17 -24.61 -19.11
CA MET A 53 -1.79 -24.61 -18.66
C MET A 53 -1.10 -25.93 -18.96
N ARG A 54 0.14 -25.84 -19.45
CA ARG A 54 1.05 -26.96 -19.59
C ARG A 54 2.23 -26.74 -18.66
N LYS A 55 2.31 -27.54 -17.60
CA LYS A 55 3.39 -27.47 -16.61
C LYS A 55 4.61 -28.22 -17.14
N TYR A 56 5.78 -27.64 -16.86
CA TYR A 56 7.08 -28.23 -17.12
C TYR A 56 7.87 -28.24 -15.82
N ASP A 57 8.83 -29.16 -15.72
CA ASP A 57 9.76 -29.17 -14.59
C ASP A 57 10.72 -27.98 -14.68
N ASN A 58 11.13 -27.48 -13.52
CA ASN A 58 12.11 -26.41 -13.44
C ASN A 58 13.48 -26.92 -13.91
N ILE A 59 14.19 -26.08 -14.65
CA ILE A 59 15.54 -26.38 -15.13
C ILE A 59 16.54 -25.76 -14.16
N VAL A 60 17.40 -26.59 -13.57
CA VAL A 60 18.48 -26.14 -12.68
C VAL A 60 19.77 -25.98 -13.48
N THR A 61 20.45 -24.85 -13.32
CA THR A 61 21.65 -24.49 -14.10
C THR A 61 22.72 -23.84 -13.22
N GLY A 62 23.99 -24.08 -13.56
CA GLY A 62 25.14 -23.50 -12.88
C GLY A 62 25.48 -24.21 -11.56
N ARG A 63 26.60 -23.81 -10.94
CA ARG A 63 27.06 -24.37 -9.65
C ARG A 63 26.26 -23.84 -8.46
N GLU A 64 25.75 -22.63 -8.62
CA GLU A 64 24.84 -21.93 -7.73
C GLU A 64 23.42 -22.56 -7.69
N GLY A 65 23.13 -23.42 -8.68
CA GLY A 65 21.85 -24.11 -8.82
C GLY A 65 20.68 -23.14 -8.97
N LEU A 66 20.80 -22.16 -9.89
CA LEU A 66 19.68 -21.29 -10.24
C LEU A 66 18.66 -22.05 -11.07
N GLU A 67 17.41 -21.67 -10.87
CA GLU A 67 16.26 -22.35 -11.42
C GLU A 67 15.56 -21.46 -12.46
N THR A 68 15.17 -22.09 -13.55
CA THR A 68 14.37 -21.48 -14.62
C THR A 68 13.04 -22.23 -14.72
N SER A 69 11.94 -21.49 -14.61
CA SER A 69 10.58 -22.01 -14.75
C SER A 69 10.09 -21.86 -16.18
N ILE A 70 9.30 -22.82 -16.64
CA ILE A 70 8.61 -22.77 -17.93
C ILE A 70 7.14 -23.10 -17.73
N LEU A 71 6.25 -22.28 -18.30
CA LEU A 71 4.81 -22.52 -18.30
C LEU A 71 4.25 -22.35 -19.71
N GLY A 72 3.69 -23.42 -20.25
CA GLY A 72 3.01 -23.41 -21.54
C GLY A 72 1.55 -22.95 -21.42
N LEU A 73 1.07 -22.27 -22.45
CA LEU A 73 -0.33 -21.91 -22.64
C LEU A 73 -0.83 -22.53 -23.95
N GLU A 74 -1.88 -23.33 -23.85
CA GLU A 74 -2.47 -24.03 -24.99
C GLU A 74 -4.00 -23.98 -24.94
N PHE A 75 -4.61 -23.38 -25.97
CA PHE A 75 -6.06 -23.34 -26.10
C PHE A 75 -6.51 -23.12 -27.54
N ARG A 76 -7.78 -23.45 -27.81
CA ARG A 76 -8.43 -23.14 -29.08
C ARG A 76 -9.02 -21.74 -29.06
N VAL A 77 -8.66 -20.93 -30.05
CA VAL A 77 -9.13 -19.55 -30.19
C VAL A 77 -10.63 -19.54 -30.47
N ARG A 78 -11.35 -18.68 -29.75
CA ARG A 78 -12.81 -18.48 -29.85
C ARG A 78 -13.07 -16.98 -29.92
N VAL A 79 -14.27 -16.61 -30.37
CA VAL A 79 -14.71 -15.20 -30.46
C VAL A 79 -14.48 -14.45 -29.14
N LYS A 80 -14.78 -15.08 -27.99
CA LYS A 80 -14.61 -14.48 -26.64
C LYS A 80 -13.17 -14.06 -26.29
N HIS A 81 -12.17 -14.58 -27.01
CA HIS A 81 -10.76 -14.26 -26.74
C HIS A 81 -10.28 -12.99 -27.48
N PHE A 82 -11.06 -12.45 -28.41
CA PHE A 82 -10.77 -11.19 -29.06
C PHE A 82 -11.51 -10.05 -28.37
N ARG A 83 -10.81 -8.95 -28.10
CA ARG A 83 -11.40 -7.68 -27.68
C ARG A 83 -10.98 -6.64 -28.69
N ASN A 84 -11.90 -5.90 -29.28
CA ASN A 84 -11.59 -4.88 -30.30
C ASN A 84 -10.73 -5.39 -31.48
N GLY A 85 -10.85 -6.67 -31.82
CA GLY A 85 -10.13 -7.30 -32.93
C GLY A 85 -8.75 -7.87 -32.57
N ASP A 86 -8.24 -7.68 -31.36
CA ASP A 86 -6.96 -8.22 -30.92
C ASP A 86 -7.08 -9.14 -29.69
N MET A 87 -6.06 -9.98 -29.51
CA MET A 87 -5.93 -10.89 -28.37
C MET A 87 -4.56 -10.68 -27.75
N LYS A 88 -4.53 -10.27 -26.49
CA LYS A 88 -3.32 -9.95 -25.75
C LYS A 88 -2.98 -11.07 -24.79
N LEU A 89 -1.79 -11.65 -24.96
CA LEU A 89 -1.23 -12.63 -24.02
C LEU A 89 -0.21 -11.93 -23.13
N LYS A 90 -0.29 -12.14 -21.82
CA LYS A 90 0.68 -11.63 -20.85
C LYS A 90 1.11 -12.78 -19.95
N CYS A 91 2.42 -12.91 -19.75
CA CYS A 91 2.99 -13.78 -18.73
C CYS A 91 3.52 -12.93 -17.58
N LEU A 92 3.27 -13.37 -16.35
CA LEU A 92 3.78 -12.78 -15.13
C LEU A 92 4.68 -13.79 -14.43
N ALA A 93 5.86 -13.35 -14.02
CA ALA A 93 6.76 -14.10 -13.16
C ALA A 93 6.79 -13.43 -11.78
N THR A 94 6.53 -14.19 -10.73
CA THR A 94 6.59 -13.73 -9.34
C THR A 94 7.55 -14.61 -8.56
N ILE A 95 8.27 -14.02 -7.61
CA ILE A 95 9.10 -14.76 -6.66
C ILE A 95 8.63 -14.31 -5.28
N GLU A 96 7.87 -15.17 -4.61
CA GLU A 96 7.14 -14.79 -3.40
C GLU A 96 8.08 -14.52 -2.22
N ASP A 97 9.28 -15.11 -2.19
CA ASP A 97 10.13 -15.14 -0.99
C ASP A 97 11.41 -14.26 -1.02
N VAL A 98 11.70 -13.52 -2.10
CA VAL A 98 13.08 -12.96 -2.29
C VAL A 98 13.30 -11.53 -1.80
N TYR A 99 12.25 -10.74 -1.53
CA TYR A 99 12.48 -9.34 -1.14
C TYR A 99 11.33 -8.66 -0.37
N TRP A 100 11.42 -8.63 0.96
CA TRP A 100 10.66 -7.73 1.84
C TRP A 100 11.62 -6.93 2.74
N ARG A 101 12.08 -5.76 2.27
CA ARG A 101 12.92 -4.84 3.07
C ARG A 101 12.14 -3.56 3.36
N THR A 102 12.04 -3.20 4.64
CA THR A 102 11.55 -1.92 5.12
C THR A 102 12.73 -1.11 5.66
N ASN A 103 12.71 0.21 5.49
CA ASN A 103 13.67 1.12 6.10
C ASN A 103 12.89 2.24 6.80
N GLU A 104 13.26 2.58 8.04
CA GLU A 104 12.64 3.63 8.84
C GLU A 104 13.74 4.47 9.49
N GLU A 105 13.69 5.79 9.27
CA GLU A 105 14.66 6.76 9.80
C GLU A 105 13.88 7.84 10.56
N SER A 106 14.25 8.08 11.82
CA SER A 106 13.64 9.12 12.65
C SER A 106 14.65 10.24 12.93
N VAL A 107 14.31 11.46 12.52
CA VAL A 107 15.09 12.67 12.79
C VAL A 107 14.46 13.46 13.95
N GLU A 108 15.23 13.74 15.00
CA GLU A 108 14.81 14.61 16.11
C GLU A 108 15.11 16.08 15.75
N GLY A 109 14.16 16.98 16.05
CA GLY A 109 14.34 18.42 15.82
C GLY A 109 15.22 19.08 16.88
N ASP A 110 15.97 20.12 16.50
CA ASP A 110 16.85 20.86 17.39
C ASP A 110 16.07 21.49 18.56
N LYS A 111 16.49 21.24 19.81
CA LYS A 111 15.79 21.72 21.01
C LYS A 111 16.30 23.12 21.39
N PRO A 112 15.42 24.12 21.56
CA PRO A 112 15.83 25.42 22.08
C PRO A 112 16.37 25.29 23.52
N GLN A 113 17.57 25.81 23.78
CA GLN A 113 18.09 25.91 25.16
C GLN A 113 17.21 26.88 25.97
N LYS A 114 16.58 26.39 27.03
CA LYS A 114 15.81 27.23 27.96
C LYS A 114 16.77 28.19 28.68
N ALA A 115 16.51 29.50 28.56
CA ALA A 115 17.25 30.52 29.30
C ALA A 115 16.99 30.38 30.83
N PRO A 116 18.00 30.64 31.69
CA PRO A 116 17.84 30.50 33.13
C PRO A 116 16.89 31.56 33.70
N VAL A 117 15.91 31.12 34.49
CA VAL A 117 14.96 31.98 35.21
C VAL A 117 15.67 32.54 36.45
N LEU A 118 15.80 33.87 36.53
CA LEU A 118 16.20 34.61 37.73
C LEU A 118 14.96 34.84 38.60
N GLU A 119 14.96 34.34 39.83
CA GLU A 119 13.89 34.54 40.82
C GLU A 119 14.28 35.65 41.81
N SER A 120 13.44 36.68 41.94
CA SER A 120 13.65 37.84 42.82
C SER A 120 13.03 37.62 44.20
N ARG A 121 13.79 37.82 45.27
CA ARG A 121 13.35 37.70 46.66
C ARG A 121 12.82 39.05 47.18
N GLU A 122 11.55 39.13 47.57
CA GLU A 122 10.91 40.33 48.15
C GLU A 122 11.19 40.48 49.66
N THR A 123 11.19 41.72 50.17
CA THR A 123 11.19 42.05 51.61
C THR A 123 10.34 43.30 51.86
N VAL A 124 9.35 43.19 52.76
CA VAL A 124 8.38 44.21 53.24
C VAL A 124 8.93 44.77 54.60
N PRO A 125 8.67 46.00 55.14
CA PRO A 125 7.38 46.72 55.31
C PRO A 125 7.50 48.30 55.40
N PRO A 126 6.62 49.07 56.10
CA PRO A 126 5.20 49.41 55.84
C PRO A 126 4.95 50.95 55.82
N SER A 127 3.80 51.45 55.33
CA SER A 127 3.25 52.76 55.79
C SER A 127 1.89 53.15 55.19
N ASN A 128 0.91 53.29 56.11
CA ASN A 128 -0.16 54.29 56.20
C ASN A 128 -1.34 54.30 55.21
N SER A 129 -2.42 53.66 55.69
CA SER A 129 -3.79 54.19 55.85
C SER A 129 -4.18 55.51 55.14
N ARG A 130 -5.24 55.44 54.31
CA ARG A 130 -6.48 56.25 54.41
C ARG A 130 -7.52 55.79 53.37
N ALA A 131 -8.80 55.91 53.73
CA ALA A 131 -9.97 55.49 52.98
C ALA A 131 -10.77 56.67 52.38
N ASP A 132 -11.75 56.33 51.54
CA ASP A 132 -12.95 57.09 51.06
C ASP A 132 -12.74 58.21 50.02
N ARG A 133 -13.63 58.51 49.06
CA ARG A 133 -14.92 58.01 48.53
C ARG A 133 -15.27 58.90 47.30
N VAL A 134 -16.10 58.46 46.34
CA VAL A 134 -17.29 59.13 45.73
C VAL A 134 -17.58 58.75 44.27
N GLN A 135 -18.88 58.74 43.99
CA GLN A 135 -19.61 58.19 42.85
C GLN A 135 -19.70 59.13 41.64
N ALA A 136 -20.34 58.57 40.59
CA ALA A 136 -21.12 59.20 39.52
C ALA A 136 -20.30 59.62 38.29
N GLY A 137 -20.66 59.29 37.06
CA GLY A 137 -21.88 58.65 36.55
C GLY A 137 -22.03 59.01 35.07
N SER A 138 -22.82 58.20 34.36
CA SER A 138 -23.40 58.45 33.03
C SER A 138 -22.47 58.26 31.82
N ASN A 139 -22.93 57.74 30.67
CA ASN A 139 -24.03 56.83 30.35
C ASN A 139 -23.74 56.28 28.95
N SER A 140 -24.13 55.02 28.75
CA SER A 140 -24.49 54.31 27.51
C SER A 140 -24.47 55.04 26.16
N SER A 141 -23.81 54.42 25.17
CA SER A 141 -24.30 54.19 23.78
C SER A 141 -23.38 53.16 23.11
N GLN A 142 -23.78 51.88 23.06
CA GLN A 142 -24.44 51.21 21.93
C GLN A 142 -23.51 50.72 20.80
N LYS A 143 -23.65 49.39 20.53
CA LYS A 143 -23.40 48.64 19.27
C LYS A 143 -21.92 48.32 18.95
N LEU A 144 -21.53 47.14 18.43
CA LEU A 144 -22.23 45.97 17.87
C LEU A 144 -21.21 44.80 17.86
N HIS A 145 -21.67 43.56 18.11
CA HIS A 145 -20.94 42.29 17.84
C HIS A 145 -20.76 42.08 16.31
N PRO A 146 -19.85 41.20 15.82
CA PRO A 146 -20.10 39.75 15.90
C PRO A 146 -18.90 38.81 16.04
N ASP A 147 -19.23 37.64 16.59
CA ASP A 147 -18.46 36.40 16.62
C ASP A 147 -18.24 35.80 15.23
N HIS A 148 -17.07 35.21 15.00
CA HIS A 148 -16.94 34.15 14.00
C HIS A 148 -15.79 33.19 14.34
N LEU A 149 -15.97 32.36 15.37
CA LEU A 149 -15.05 31.25 15.64
C LEU A 149 -15.74 30.02 16.27
N SER A 150 -16.83 29.55 15.65
CA SER A 150 -17.62 28.41 16.17
C SER A 150 -17.86 27.27 15.16
N LEU A 151 -17.10 27.19 14.06
CA LEU A 151 -17.31 26.17 13.01
C LEU A 151 -16.19 25.14 12.80
N LEU A 152 -15.07 25.20 13.53
CA LEU A 152 -13.97 24.23 13.36
C LEU A 152 -13.97 23.06 14.36
N TRP A 153 -14.84 23.07 15.37
CA TRP A 153 -14.90 21.99 16.38
C TRP A 153 -15.86 20.84 16.02
N ILE A 154 -16.68 20.95 14.97
CA ILE A 154 -17.67 19.92 14.61
C ILE A 154 -17.07 18.81 13.72
N ILE A 155 -15.96 19.05 13.02
CA ILE A 155 -15.39 18.08 12.06
C ILE A 155 -14.52 17.01 12.75
N ALA A 156 -14.09 17.23 14.00
CA ALA A 156 -13.21 16.30 14.71
C ALA A 156 -13.92 15.09 15.39
N MET A 157 -15.25 15.10 15.49
CA MET A 157 -16.00 14.06 16.23
C MET A 157 -16.77 13.05 15.36
N THR A 158 -16.76 13.15 14.03
CA THR A 158 -17.49 12.22 13.15
C THR A 158 -16.64 11.08 12.57
N CYS A 159 -15.31 11.08 12.75
CA CYS A 159 -14.45 10.02 12.19
C CYS A 159 -14.20 8.81 13.11
N PHE A 160 -14.69 8.80 14.36
CA PHE A 160 -14.43 7.70 15.30
C PHE A 160 -15.45 6.55 15.28
N VAL A 161 -16.49 6.59 14.44
CA VAL A 161 -17.59 5.59 14.50
C VAL A 161 -17.64 4.58 13.36
N SER A 162 -16.62 4.48 12.50
CA SER A 162 -16.69 3.53 11.38
C SER A 162 -15.35 2.96 10.98
N PHE A 163 -14.75 2.12 11.84
CA PHE A 163 -13.87 1.00 11.42
C PHE A 163 -13.73 0.01 12.58
N HIS A 164 -14.66 -0.93 12.69
CA HIS A 164 -14.51 -2.14 13.51
C HIS A 164 -14.05 -3.27 12.57
N PRO A 165 -12.85 -3.86 12.74
CA PRO A 165 -12.41 -4.97 11.91
C PRO A 165 -13.09 -6.27 12.37
N MET A 166 -13.88 -6.89 11.48
CA MET A 166 -14.35 -8.26 11.64
C MET A 166 -13.15 -9.23 11.62
N LEU A 167 -12.93 -9.96 12.71
CA LEU A 167 -12.07 -11.15 12.72
C LEU A 167 -12.80 -12.33 12.05
N PRO A 168 -12.12 -13.17 11.25
CA PRO A 168 -12.70 -14.42 10.76
C PRO A 168 -12.72 -15.49 11.88
N SER A 169 -13.90 -16.10 12.09
CA SER A 169 -14.10 -17.22 13.00
C SER A 169 -13.54 -18.51 12.40
N HIS A 170 -12.45 -19.03 12.99
CA HIS A 170 -12.02 -20.41 12.75
C HIS A 170 -13.01 -21.37 13.43
N ARG A 171 -13.76 -22.15 12.64
CA ARG A 171 -14.49 -23.32 13.15
C ARG A 171 -13.49 -24.43 13.48
N VAL A 172 -13.45 -24.83 14.74
CA VAL A 172 -12.89 -26.11 15.17
C VAL A 172 -13.98 -27.17 15.01
N THR A 173 -13.77 -28.12 14.10
CA THR A 173 -14.56 -29.35 14.01
C THR A 173 -14.08 -30.34 15.08
N PRO A 174 -14.96 -30.93 15.92
CA PRO A 174 -14.55 -32.00 16.82
C PRO A 174 -14.39 -33.31 16.03
N LEU A 175 -13.30 -34.03 16.30
CA LEU A 175 -13.12 -35.43 15.87
C LEU A 175 -14.21 -36.31 16.49
N ARG A 176 -14.69 -37.27 15.71
CA ARG A 176 -15.47 -38.42 16.16
C ARG A 176 -14.75 -39.68 15.74
#